data_AF-A0A4R6SD84-F1
#
_entry.id   AF-A0A4R6SD84-F1
#
_cell.length_a   1.000
_cell.length_b   1.000
_cell.length_c   1.000
_cell.angle_alpha   90.00
_cell.angle_beta   90.00
_cell.angle_gamma   90.00
#
_symmetry.space_group_name_H-M   'P 1'
#
loop_
_entity.id
_entity.type
_entity.pdbx_description
1 polymer ?
#
loop_
_entity_poly.entity_id
_entity_poly.type
_entity_poly.pdbx_seq_one_letter_code
_entity_poly.pdbx_strand_id
1 'polypeptide(L)' 'MSGGVSDARAQQAREHHRAAQAAQEAAKQHQRQRNELVRRLRAEDPQHWTYQAIARAVGCSPELIAAIIKERTP' A
#
# COMPACT_ATOMS: atom_id res chain seq x y z
N MET A 1 41.35 -25.44 -8.73
CA MET A 1 40.56 -24.51 -9.55
C MET A 1 39.09 -24.77 -9.27
N SER A 2 38.49 -24.05 -8.31
CA SER A 2 37.04 -24.14 -8.04
C SER A 2 36.46 -22.73 -7.88
N GLY A 3 36.74 -21.88 -8.87
CA GLY A 3 36.00 -20.65 -9.08
C GLY A 3 34.85 -20.98 -10.03
N GLY A 4 33.62 -21.03 -9.52
CA GLY A 4 32.45 -21.34 -10.34
C GLY A 4 31.34 -22.09 -9.62
N VAL A 5 30.94 -21.66 -8.43
CA VAL A 5 29.66 -22.06 -7.83
C VAL A 5 29.08 -20.80 -7.21
N SER A 6 27.95 -20.34 -7.73
CA SER A 6 27.15 -19.27 -7.14
C SER A 6 27.03 -19.50 -5.63
N ASP A 7 27.53 -18.57 -4.81
CA ASP A 7 27.32 -18.64 -3.36
C ASP A 7 25.81 -18.75 -3.10
N ALA A 8 25.39 -19.84 -2.45
CA ALA A 8 23.99 -20.13 -2.19
C ALA A 8 23.31 -19.00 -1.37
N ARG A 9 24.07 -18.33 -0.49
CA ARG A 9 23.59 -17.18 0.28
C ARG A 9 23.35 -15.98 -0.64
N ALA A 10 24.23 -15.76 -1.61
CA ALA A 10 24.05 -14.70 -2.59
C ALA A 10 22.83 -14.95 -3.49
N GLN A 11 22.55 -16.22 -3.84
CA GLN A 11 21.32 -16.58 -4.54
C GLN A 11 20.07 -16.31 -3.68
N GLN A 12 20.06 -16.79 -2.44
CA GLN A 12 18.95 -16.59 -1.52
C GLN A 12 18.68 -15.10 -1.25
N ALA A 13 19.73 -14.29 -1.11
CA ALA A 13 19.60 -12.84 -0.97
C ALA A 13 18.91 -12.20 -2.19
N ARG A 14 19.23 -12.64 -3.41
CA ARG A 14 18.55 -12.15 -4.63
C ARG A 14 17.09 -12.56 -4.67
N GLU A 15 16.76 -13.77 -4.23
CA GLU A 15 15.37 -14.25 -4.18
C GLU A 15 14.53 -13.44 -3.18
N HIS A 16 15.04 -13.22 -1.97
CA HIS A 16 14.38 -12.35 -0.99
C HIS A 16 14.22 -10.91 -1.48
N HIS A 17 15.24 -10.36 -2.17
CA HIS A 17 15.15 -9.02 -2.75
C HIS A 17 14.01 -8.91 -3.78
N ARG A 18 13.91 -9.88 -4.69
CA ARG A 18 12.81 -9.93 -5.68
C ARG A 18 11.45 -10.09 -5.02
N ALA A 19 11.34 -10.95 -4.01
CA ALA A 19 10.09 -11.15 -3.26
C ALA A 19 9.65 -9.86 -2.55
N ALA A 20 10.59 -9.14 -1.93
CA ALA A 20 10.32 -7.85 -1.31
C ALA A 20 9.85 -6.80 -2.34
N GLN A 21 10.50 -6.72 -3.51
CA GLN A 21 10.07 -5.83 -4.59
C GLN A 21 8.66 -6.15 -5.08
N ALA A 22 8.35 -7.44 -5.29
CA ALA A 22 7.02 -7.87 -5.71
C ALA A 22 5.95 -7.53 -4.66
N ALA A 23 6.23 -7.78 -3.38
CA ALA A 23 5.33 -7.44 -2.28
C ALA A 23 5.12 -5.91 -2.16
N GLN A 24 6.18 -5.11 -2.35
CA GLN A 24 6.08 -3.65 -2.37
C GLN A 24 5.20 -3.16 -3.52
N GLU A 25 5.32 -3.75 -4.72
CA GLU A 25 4.49 -3.37 -5.85
C GLU A 25 3.02 -3.73 -5.61
N ALA A 26 2.74 -4.95 -5.14
CA ALA A 26 1.39 -5.36 -4.74
C ALA A 26 0.80 -4.42 -3.67
N ALA A 27 1.59 -4.05 -2.66
CA ALA A 27 1.16 -3.10 -1.64
C ALA A 27 0.81 -1.73 -2.22
N LYS A 28 1.59 -1.20 -3.18
CA LYS A 28 1.26 0.07 -3.87
C LYS A 28 -0.06 -0.03 -4.63
N GLN A 29 -0.31 -1.15 -5.31
CA GLN A 29 -1.57 -1.33 -6.04
C GLN A 29 -2.78 -1.35 -5.09
N HIS A 30 -2.68 -2.08 -3.98
CA HIS A 30 -3.72 -2.07 -2.95
C HIS A 30 -3.93 -0.70 -2.32
N GLN A 31 -2.85 0.06 -2.09
CA GLN A 31 -2.95 1.44 -1.57
C GLN A 31 -3.69 2.35 -2.54
N ARG A 32 -3.39 2.28 -3.85
CA ARG A 32 -4.08 3.05 -4.88
C ARG A 32 -5.58 2.73 -4.91
N GLN A 33 -5.93 1.44 -4.96
CA GLN A 33 -7.33 0.99 -4.97
C GLN A 33 -8.08 1.45 -3.71
N ARG A 34 -7.48 1.31 -2.53
CA ARG A 34 -8.05 1.83 -1.27
C ARG A 34 -8.27 3.34 -1.37
N ASN A 35 -7.28 4.09 -1.84
CA ASN A 35 -7.36 5.54 -1.92
C ASN A 35 -8.49 5.99 -2.88
N GLU A 36 -8.66 5.32 -4.01
CA GLU A 36 -9.76 5.56 -4.94
C GLU A 36 -11.13 5.28 -4.30
N LEU A 37 -11.29 4.15 -3.59
CA LEU A 37 -12.53 3.82 -2.89
C LEU A 37 -12.85 4.84 -1.80
N VAL A 38 -11.87 5.26 -1.01
CA VAL A 38 -12.06 6.32 0.02
C VAL A 38 -12.55 7.62 -0.61
N ARG A 39 -11.97 8.04 -1.75
CA ARG A 39 -12.41 9.24 -2.46
C ARG A 39 -13.84 9.09 -2.99
N ARG A 40 -14.21 7.92 -3.52
CA ARG A 40 -15.58 7.64 -3.98
C ARG A 40 -16.60 7.70 -2.85
N LEU A 41 -16.36 7.01 -1.73
CA LEU A 41 -17.22 7.08 -0.54
C LEU A 41 -17.44 8.53 -0.11
N ARG A 42 -16.36 9.32 -0.05
CA ARG A 42 -16.45 10.73 0.34
C ARG A 42 -17.25 11.57 -0.66
N ALA A 43 -17.18 11.27 -1.95
CA ALA A 43 -17.88 11.99 -3.00
C ALA A 43 -19.38 11.63 -3.08
N GLU A 44 -19.74 10.38 -2.81
CA GLU A 44 -21.12 9.87 -2.91
C GLU A 44 -22.05 10.49 -1.87
N ASP A 45 -21.63 10.53 -0.59
CA ASP A 45 -22.41 11.19 0.47
C ASP A 45 -21.47 11.81 1.52
N PRO A 46 -21.07 13.08 1.35
CA PRO A 46 -20.19 13.74 2.30
C PRO A 46 -20.78 13.98 3.70
N GLN A 47 -22.11 13.89 3.87
CA GLN A 47 -22.75 14.08 5.17
C GLN A 47 -22.72 12.77 5.97
N HIS A 48 -22.99 11.65 5.31
CA HIS A 48 -22.89 10.31 5.90
C HIS A 48 -21.43 9.87 6.06
N TRP A 49 -20.63 9.96 4.99
CA TRP A 49 -19.23 9.55 4.96
C TRP A 49 -18.30 10.63 5.48
N THR A 50 -18.40 10.92 6.78
CA THR A 50 -17.43 11.77 7.48
C THR A 50 -16.05 11.12 7.53
N TYR A 51 -15.02 11.92 7.81
CA TYR A 51 -13.63 11.44 7.88
C TYR A 51 -13.46 10.35 8.94
N GLN A 52 -14.16 10.49 10.08
CA GLN A 52 -14.17 9.49 11.15
C GLN A 52 -14.96 8.24 10.77
N ALA A 53 -16.09 8.38 10.08
CA ALA A 53 -16.89 7.25 9.63
C ALA A 53 -16.11 6.36 8.65
N ILE A 54 -15.43 6.97 7.66
CA ILE A 54 -14.58 6.25 6.72
C ILE A 54 -13.40 5.59 7.45
N ALA A 55 -12.72 6.33 8.35
CA ALA A 55 -11.58 5.80 9.11
C ALA A 55 -11.95 4.54 9.91
N ARG A 56 -13.12 4.57 10.58
CA ARG A 56 -13.65 3.42 11.33
C ARG A 56 -14.01 2.25 10.41
N ALA A 57 -14.64 2.52 9.26
CA ALA A 57 -15.02 1.49 8.31
C ALA A 57 -13.80 0.80 7.66
N VAL A 58 -12.74 1.57 7.37
CA VAL A 58 -11.50 1.07 6.75
C VAL A 58 -10.55 0.45 7.79
N GLY A 59 -10.69 0.81 9.07
CA GLY A 59 -9.79 0.36 10.13
C GLY A 59 -8.45 1.10 10.15
N CYS A 60 -8.46 2.40 9.81
CA CYS A 60 -7.27 3.24 9.79
C CYS A 60 -7.49 4.56 10.53
N SER A 61 -6.47 5.42 10.55
CA SER A 61 -6.57 6.69 11.26
C SER A 61 -7.31 7.77 10.44
N PRO A 62 -8.02 8.70 11.09
CA PRO A 62 -8.64 9.84 10.41
C PRO A 62 -7.64 10.73 9.66
N GLU A 63 -6.39 10.80 10.12
CA GLU A 63 -5.30 11.55 9.48
C GLU A 63 -4.95 10.95 8.12
N LEU A 64 -4.91 9.61 8.02
CA LEU A 64 -4.70 8.94 6.74
C LEU A 64 -5.84 9.24 5.78
N ILE A 65 -7.10 9.15 6.23
CA ILE A 65 -8.26 9.49 5.40
C ILE A 65 -8.19 10.94 4.93
N ALA A 66 -7.81 11.87 5.81
CA ALA A 66 -7.61 13.27 5.43
C ALA A 66 -6.51 13.43 4.39
N ALA A 67 -5.38 12.72 4.52
CA ALA A 67 -4.29 12.76 3.55
C ALA A 67 -4.70 12.20 2.19
N ILE A 68 -5.53 11.14 2.16
CA ILE A 68 -6.04 10.52 0.93
C ILE A 68 -6.99 11.47 0.19
N ILE A 69 -7.94 12.06 0.91
CA ILE A 69 -8.95 12.98 0.34
C ILE A 69 -8.28 14.27 -0.16
N LYS A 70 -7.26 14.77 0.55
CA LYS A 70 -6.51 15.98 0.17
C LYS A 70 -5.38 15.70 -0.83
N GLU A 71 -5.29 14.48 -1.37
CA GLU A 71 -4.29 14.06 -2.35
C GLU A 71 -2.83 14.26 -1.91
N ARG A 72 -2.57 14.15 -0.61
CA ARG A 72 -1.22 14.24 0.00
C ARG A 72 -0.54 12.89 0.14
N THR A 73 -1.20 11.83 -0.33
CA THR A 73 -0.70 10.47 -0.31
C THR A 73 -0.47 10.04 -1.76
N PRO A 74 0.69 9.44 -2.09
CA PRO A 74 0.96 8.94 -3.43
C PRO A 74 0.02 7.81 -3.88
#